data_AF-A0A259JYE6-F1
#
_entry.id   AF-A0A259JYE6-F1
#
_cell.length_a   1.000
_cell.length_b   1.000
_cell.length_c   1.000
_cell.angle_alpha   90.00
_cell.angle_beta   90.00
_cell.angle_gamma   90.00
#
_symmetry.space_group_name_H-M   'P 1'
#
loop_
_entity.id
_entity.type
_entity.pdbx_description
1 polymer ?
#
loop_
_entity_poly.entity_id
_entity_poly.type
_entity_poly.pdbx_seq_one_letter_code
_entity_poly.pdbx_strand_id
1 'polypeptide(L)' 'MGRLVLLGFTWALIHHALGGVRHFMWDFIIGFGPKERVLLAKATLAGSIVLTLVVWAIGLAVKG' A
#
# COMPACT_ATOMS: atom_id res chain seq x y z
N MET A 1 -5.89 -20.95 -8.39
CA MET A 1 -6.66 -20.12 -7.43
C MET A 1 -5.82 -19.59 -6.26
N GLY A 2 -5.06 -20.42 -5.53
CA GLY A 2 -4.31 -19.97 -4.34
C GLY A 2 -3.39 -18.75 -4.52
N ARG A 3 -2.67 -18.64 -5.65
CA ARG A 3 -1.82 -17.47 -5.94
C ARG A 3 -2.62 -16.18 -6.16
N LEU A 4 -3.78 -16.24 -6.82
CA LEU A 4 -4.63 -15.07 -7.02
C LEU A 4 -5.20 -14.56 -5.70
N VAL A 5 -5.64 -15.48 -4.83
CA VAL A 5 -6.11 -15.16 -3.48
C VAL A 5 -4.97 -14.53 -2.67
N LEU A 6 -3.77 -15.11 -2.73
CA LEU A 6 -2.60 -14.57 -2.04
C LEU A 6 -2.21 -13.18 -2.57
N LEU A 7 -2.33 -12.94 -3.88
CA LEU A 7 -2.05 -11.62 -4.47
C LEU A 7 -3.03 -10.58 -3.93
N GLY A 8 -4.32 -10.88 -3.95
CA GLY A 8 -5.36 -10.00 -3.40
C GLY A 8 -5.18 -9.75 -1.90
N PHE A 9 -4.87 -10.78 -1.12
CA PHE A 9 -4.60 -10.65 0.30
C PHE A 9 -3.35 -9.80 0.59
N THR A 10 -2.27 -10.01 -0.16
CA THR A 10 -1.04 -9.22 -0.06
C THR A 10 -1.31 -7.75 -0.35
N TRP A 11 -2.04 -7.46 -1.42
CA TRP A 11 -2.38 -6.08 -1.78
C TRP A 11 -3.27 -5.42 -0.71
N ALA A 12 -4.29 -6.13 -0.23
CA ALA A 12 -5.18 -5.63 0.83
C ALA A 12 -4.39 -5.27 2.09
N LEU A 13 -3.46 -6.12 2.51
CA LEU A 13 -2.63 -5.87 3.70
C LEU A 13 -1.69 -4.68 3.51
N ILE A 14 -0.99 -4.59 2.37
CA ILE A 14 -0.07 -3.47 2.08
C ILE A 14 -0.86 -2.16 1.96
N HIS A 15 -1.99 -2.16 1.25
CA HIS A 15 -2.82 -0.97 1.10
C HIS A 15 -3.38 -0.50 2.45
N HIS A 16 -3.83 -1.43 3.29
CA HIS A 16 -4.30 -1.13 4.64
C HIS A 16 -3.17 -0.56 5.51
N ALA A 17 -1.97 -1.16 5.49
CA ALA A 17 -0.83 -0.68 6.26
C ALA A 17 -0.40 0.73 5.84
N LEU A 18 -0.31 1.02 4.53
CA LEU A 18 -0.04 2.38 4.04
C LEU A 18 -1.15 3.36 4.39
N GLY A 19 -2.42 2.90 4.42
CA GLY A 19 -3.54 3.66 4.95
C GLY A 19 -3.33 4.00 6.43
N GLY A 20 -2.91 3.03 7.23
CA GLY A 20 -2.53 3.21 8.63
C GLY A 20 -1.43 4.25 8.82
N VAL A 21 -0.36 4.22 8.02
CA VAL A 21 0.70 5.24 8.03
C VAL A 21 0.15 6.63 7.72
N ARG A 22 -0.73 6.76 6.72
CA ARG A 22 -1.39 8.03 6.42
C ARG A 22 -2.23 8.53 7.61
N HIS A 23 -3.01 7.66 8.24
CA HIS A 23 -3.78 8.02 9.44
C HIS A 23 -2.86 8.43 10.60
N PHE A 24 -1.76 7.72 10.80
CA PHE A 24 -0.74 8.07 11.78
C PHE A 24 -0.14 9.46 11.53
N MET A 25 0.13 9.84 10.27
CA MET A 25 0.54 11.21 9.93
C MET A 25 -0.53 12.23 10.28
N TRP A 26 -1.80 11.89 10.03
CA TRP A 26 -2.94 12.75 10.31
C TRP A 26 -3.15 12.98 11.82
N ASP A 27 -2.76 12.04 12.68
CA ASP A 27 -2.79 12.22 14.14
C ASP A 27 -1.89 13.37 14.61
N PHE A 28 -0.86 13.72 13.83
CA PHE A 28 0.02 14.87 14.05
C PHE A 28 -0.34 16.08 13.17
N ILE A 29 -1.49 16.06 12.49
CA ILE A 29 -1.95 17.11 11.56
C ILE A 29 -1.02 17.27 10.33
N ILE A 30 -0.15 16.29 10.06
CA ILE A 30 0.74 16.32 8.89
C ILE A 30 -0.04 15.96 7.63
N GLY A 31 -0.04 16.85 6.64
CA GLY A 31 -0.74 16.61 5.37
C GLY A 31 -2.27 16.56 5.49
N PHE A 32 -2.83 17.26 6.48
CA PHE A 32 -4.27 17.26 6.81
C PHE A 32 -5.09 18.33 6.09
N GLY A 33 -4.50 19.10 5.16
CA GLY A 33 -5.23 20.04 4.31
C GLY A 33 -6.00 19.34 3.18
N PRO A 34 -6.95 20.01 2.51
CA PRO A 34 -7.80 19.38 1.50
C PRO A 34 -7.03 18.78 0.32
N LYS A 35 -6.00 19.49 -0.17
CA LYS A 35 -5.19 19.04 -1.30
C LYS A 35 -4.26 17.89 -0.89
N GLU A 36 -3.67 18.00 0.29
CA GLU A 36 -2.73 17.07 0.88
C GLU A 36 -3.42 15.73 1.20
N ARG A 37 -4.64 15.75 1.75
CA ARG A 37 -5.43 14.53 1.99
C ARG A 37 -5.66 13.74 0.71
N VAL A 38 -6.02 14.41 -0.38
CA VAL A 38 -6.23 13.77 -1.69
C VAL A 38 -4.91 13.25 -2.25
N LEU A 39 -3.82 14.01 -2.12
CA LEU A 39 -2.49 13.58 -2.53
C LEU A 39 -2.06 12.32 -1.77
N LEU A 40 -2.20 12.31 -0.44
CA LEU A 40 -1.86 11.18 0.41
C LEU A 40 -2.73 9.96 0.09
N ALA A 41 -4.02 10.13 -0.18
CA ALA A 41 -4.89 9.03 -0.61
C ALA A 41 -4.43 8.42 -1.95
N LYS A 42 -4.08 9.26 -2.93
CA LYS A 42 -3.52 8.81 -4.22
C LYS A 42 -2.17 8.12 -4.02
N ALA A 43 -1.32 8.66 -3.16
CA ALA A 43 -0.03 8.07 -2.81
C ALA A 43 -0.19 6.70 -2.12
N THR A 44 -1.16 6.53 -1.21
CA THR A 44 -1.48 5.23 -0.60
C THR A 44 -1.85 4.19 -1.66
N LEU A 45 -2.66 4.55 -2.65
CA LEU A 45 -3.07 3.63 -3.72
C LEU A 45 -1.90 3.29 -4.66
N ALA A 46 -1.20 4.30 -5.16
CA ALA A 46 -0.06 4.09 -6.07
C ALA A 46 1.07 3.32 -5.37
N GLY A 47 1.41 3.71 -4.14
CA GLY A 47 2.41 3.05 -3.32
C GLY A 47 2.04 1.60 -3.01
N SER A 48 0.77 1.30 -2.73
CA SER A 48 0.38 -0.09 -2.44
C SER A 48 0.48 -1.00 -3.65
N ILE A 49 0.14 -0.50 -4.85
CA ILE A 49 0.31 -1.23 -6.11
C ILE A 49 1.81 -1.49 -6.36
N VAL A 50 2.65 -0.46 -6.29
CA VAL A 50 4.10 -0.58 -6.52
C VAL A 50 4.74 -1.57 -5.55
N LEU A 51 4.48 -1.43 -4.24
CA LEU A 51 5.03 -2.34 -3.24
C LEU A 51 4.54 -3.78 -3.41
N THR A 52 3.27 -3.97 -3.77
CA THR A 52 2.74 -5.32 -4.06
C THR A 52 3.49 -5.96 -5.23
N LEU A 53 3.72 -5.23 -6.31
CA LEU A 53 4.47 -5.72 -7.47
C LEU A 53 5.92 -6.04 -7.11
N VAL A 54 6.59 -5.21 -6.31
CA VAL A 54 7.96 -5.45 -5.84
C VAL A 54 8.04 -6.72 -4.99
N VAL A 55 7.13 -6.90 -4.02
CA VAL A 55 7.07 -8.10 -3.18
C VAL A 55 6.87 -9.35 -4.02
N TRP A 56 5.98 -9.30 -5.02
CA TRP A 56 5.73 -10.43 -5.91
C TRP A 56 6.90 -10.72 -6.84
N ALA A 57 7.57 -9.69 -7.38
CA ALA A 57 8.76 -9.85 -8.21
C ALA A 57 9.89 -10.53 -7.42
N ILE A 58 10.16 -10.07 -6.20
CA ILE A 58 11.15 -10.69 -5.30
C ILE A 58 10.73 -12.12 -4.97
N GLY A 59 9.48 -12.32 -4.54
CA GLY A 59 8.95 -13.64 -4.17
C GLY A 59 9.04 -14.67 -5.30
N LEU A 60 8.84 -14.25 -6.55
CA LEU A 60 9.02 -15.11 -7.73
C LEU A 60 10.50 -15.36 -8.04
N ALA A 61 11.37 -14.35 -7.88
CA ALA A 61 12.80 -14.47 -8.13
C ALA A 61 13.51 -15.39 -7.13
N VAL A 62 13.08 -15.40 -5.86
CA VAL A 62 13.68 -16.26 -4.81
C VAL A 62 13.08 -17.66 -4.74
N LYS A 63 11.99 -17.93 -5.46
CA LYS A 63 11.30 -19.23 -5.50
C LYS A 63 12.06 -20.27 -6.34
N GLY A 64 13.39 -20.24 -6.32
CA GLY A 64 14.24 -21.27 -6.91
C GLY A 64 13.89 -22.66 -6.39
#